data_AF-A0A127SFY8-F1
#
_entry.id   AF-A0A127SFY8-F1
#
_cell.length_a   1.000
_cell.length_b   1.000
_cell.length_c   1.000
_cell.angle_alpha   90.00
_cell.angle_beta   90.00
_cell.angle_gamma   90.00
#
_symmetry.space_group_name_H-M   'P 1'
#
loop_
_entity.id
_entity.type
_entity.pdbx_description
1 polymer ?
#
loop_
_entity_poly.entity_id
_entity_poly.type
_entity_poly.pdbx_seq_one_letter_code
_entity_poly.pdbx_strand_id
1 'polypeptide(L)' 'ADLQQVMEEYGAVDSVKIIKDRETGKSKGFGFVEMGNDAQAKQAIEELNGAEYEGRTMIVKEARPRA' A
#
# COMPACT_ATOMS: atom_id res chain seq x y z
N ALA A 1 9.76 3.99 -6.99
CA ALA A 1 8.89 2.97 -7.60
C ALA A 1 8.89 1.85 -6.59
N ASP A 2 7.90 1.78 -5.70
CA ASP A 2 8.08 0.86 -4.57
C ASP A 2 6.83 0.27 -3.92
N LEU A 3 5.70 0.95 -3.82
CA LEU A 3 4.50 0.29 -3.27
C LEU A 3 3.89 -0.74 -4.23
N GLN A 4 3.78 -0.44 -5.52
CA GLN A 4 3.22 -1.36 -6.50
C GLN A 4 4.06 -2.63 -6.62
N GLN A 5 5.38 -2.47 -6.80
CA GLN A 5 6.28 -3.59 -7.02
C GLN A 5 6.38 -4.53 -5.80
N VAL A 6 6.33 -3.97 -4.59
CA VAL A 6 6.29 -4.76 -3.35
C VAL A 6 4.96 -5.50 -3.23
N MET A 7 3.84 -4.88 -3.56
CA MET A 7 2.53 -5.53 -3.53
C MET A 7 2.34 -6.56 -4.65
N GLU A 8 2.99 -6.35 -5.81
CA GLU A 8 3.00 -7.29 -6.94
C GLU A 8 3.65 -8.64 -6.60
N GLU A 9 4.56 -8.67 -5.62
CA GLU A 9 5.16 -9.91 -5.11
C GLU A 9 4.15 -10.80 -4.37
N TYR A 10 3.10 -10.19 -3.82
CA TYR A 10 2.04 -10.89 -3.07
C TYR A 10 0.76 -11.11 -3.90
N GLY A 11 0.55 -10.33 -4.97
CA GLY A 11 -0.60 -10.53 -5.85
C GLY A 11 -0.78 -9.49 -6.93
N ALA A 12 -1.86 -9.61 -7.70
CA ALA A 12 -2.14 -8.67 -8.79
C ALA A 12 -2.62 -7.32 -8.23
N VAL A 13 -1.80 -6.30 -8.40
CA VAL A 13 -2.15 -4.91 -8.09
C VAL A 13 -2.94 -4.33 -9.24
N ASP A 14 -4.17 -3.90 -8.97
CA ASP A 14 -5.02 -3.24 -9.95
C ASP A 14 -4.64 -1.75 -10.08
N SER A 15 -4.53 -1.05 -8.95
CA SER A 15 -4.26 0.39 -8.93
C SER A 15 -3.48 0.83 -7.69
N VAL A 16 -2.54 1.77 -7.85
CA VAL A 16 -1.81 2.38 -6.73
C VAL A 16 -2.02 3.89 -6.71
N LYS A 17 -2.46 4.40 -5.56
CA LYS A 17 -2.73 5.83 -5.32
C LYS A 17 -1.97 6.34 -4.12
N ILE A 18 -0.81 6.93 -4.36
CA ILE A 18 0.00 7.54 -3.30
C ILE A 18 -0.57 8.91 -2.95
N ILE A 19 -0.87 9.14 -1.67
CA ILE A 19 -1.33 10.44 -1.21
C ILE A 19 -0.12 11.32 -0.91
N LYS A 20 0.07 12.31 -1.77
CA LYS A 20 1.09 13.35 -1.60
C LYS A 20 0.43 14.63 -1.13
N ASP A 21 1.13 15.34 -0.27
CA ASP A 21 0.71 16.66 0.18
C ASP A 21 0.78 17.64 -1.01
N ARG A 22 -0.34 18.29 -1.32
CA ARG A 22 -0.45 19.14 -2.52
C ARG A 22 0.27 20.48 -2.36
N GLU A 23 0.46 20.94 -1.12
CA GLU A 23 1.12 22.22 -0.83
C GLU A 23 2.64 22.09 -0.80
N THR A 24 3.17 21.01 -0.23
CA THR A 24 4.62 20.80 -0.08
C THR A 24 5.21 19.84 -1.11
N GLY A 25 4.37 19.12 -1.86
CA GLY A 25 4.79 18.07 -2.80
C GLY A 25 5.38 16.83 -2.11
N LYS A 26 5.49 16.82 -0.77
CA LYS A 26 6.01 15.69 -0.01
C LYS A 26 4.95 14.61 0.14
N SER A 27 5.34 13.36 -0.06
CA SER A 27 4.49 12.21 0.25
C SER A 27 4.04 12.28 1.70
N LYS A 28 2.73 12.16 1.99
CA LYS A 28 2.23 12.13 3.37
C LYS A 28 2.61 10.83 4.11
N GLY A 29 3.33 9.92 3.45
CA GLY A 29 3.75 8.64 4.00
C GLY A 29 2.65 7.58 3.97
N PHE A 30 1.58 7.78 3.19
CA PHE A 30 0.53 6.79 3.00
C PHE A 30 0.02 6.78 1.55
N GLY A 31 -0.47 5.63 1.14
CA GLY A 31 -1.08 5.40 -0.17
C GLY A 31 -2.15 4.33 -0.08
N PHE A 32 -3.01 4.28 -1.08
CA PHE A 32 -4.00 3.24 -1.25
C PHE A 32 -3.55 2.33 -2.38
N VAL A 33 -3.68 1.03 -2.16
CA VAL A 33 -3.41 0.00 -3.18
C VAL A 33 -4.71 -0.78 -3.34
N GLU A 34 -5.16 -0.89 -4.58
CA GLU A 34 -6.29 -1.71 -4.98
C GLU A 34 -5.73 -3.03 -5.52
N MET A 35 -6.12 -4.13 -4.89
CA MET A 35 -5.73 -5.48 -5.27
C MET A 35 -6.91 -6.14 -5.97
N GLY A 36 -6.65 -6.94 -7.01
CA GLY A 36 -7.71 -7.64 -7.74
C GLY A 36 -8.34 -8.80 -6.96
N ASN A 37 -7.77 -9.21 -5.82
CA ASN A 37 -8.23 -10.35 -5.03
C ASN A 37 -8.06 -10.10 -3.53
N ASP A 38 -9.15 -10.22 -2.76
CA ASP A 38 -9.16 -10.07 -1.30
C ASP A 38 -8.21 -11.03 -0.58
N ALA A 39 -8.05 -12.26 -1.07
CA ALA A 39 -7.16 -13.24 -0.45
C ALA A 39 -5.69 -12.81 -0.53
N GLN A 40 -5.27 -12.31 -1.71
CA GLN A 40 -3.92 -11.80 -1.92
C GLN A 40 -3.70 -10.50 -1.15
N ALA A 41 -4.72 -9.62 -1.11
CA ALA A 41 -4.67 -8.40 -0.32
C ALA A 41 -4.44 -8.69 1.17
N LYS A 42 -5.15 -9.68 1.73
CA LYS A 42 -4.98 -10.09 3.13
C LYS A 42 -3.57 -10.62 3.41
N GLN A 43 -3.04 -11.48 2.54
CA GLN A 43 -1.67 -11.99 2.70
C GLN A 43 -0.63 -10.86 2.63
N ALA A 44 -0.77 -9.95 1.66
CA ALA A 44 0.08 -8.77 1.55
C ALA A 44 -0.01 -7.89 2.80
N ILE A 45 -1.21 -7.71 3.35
CA ILE A 45 -1.42 -6.98 4.61
C ILE A 45 -0.68 -7.68 5.75
N GLU A 46 -0.83 -8.98 5.93
CA GLU A 46 -0.20 -9.69 7.06
C GLU A 46 1.33 -9.68 6.99
N GLU A 47 1.91 -9.82 5.80
CA GLU A 47 3.36 -9.87 5.58
C GLU A 47 4.01 -8.48 5.55
N LEU A 48 3.36 -7.47 4.95
CA LEU A 48 3.92 -6.13 4.81
C LEU A 48 3.57 -5.20 5.96
N ASN A 49 2.51 -5.48 6.73
CA ASN A 49 2.15 -4.68 7.90
C ASN A 49 3.17 -4.88 9.02
N GLY A 50 3.94 -3.83 9.30
CA GLY A 50 5.03 -3.86 10.26
C GLY A 50 6.42 -4.01 9.61
N ALA A 51 6.50 -4.17 8.28
CA ALA A 51 7.78 -4.19 7.58
C ALA A 51 8.47 -2.82 7.63
N GLU A 52 9.78 -2.79 7.81
CA GLU A 52 10.57 -1.56 7.71
C GLU A 52 10.94 -1.27 6.25
N TYR A 53 10.56 -0.09 5.77
CA TYR A 53 10.89 0.42 4.45
C TYR A 53 11.57 1.78 4.57
N GLU A 54 12.80 1.87 4.06
CA GLU A 54 13.63 3.10 4.15
C GLU A 54 13.75 3.66 5.58
N GLY A 55 13.83 2.79 6.59
CA GLY A 55 13.90 3.17 8.00
C GLY A 55 12.58 3.67 8.58
N ARG A 56 11.44 3.35 7.94
CA ARG A 56 10.09 3.66 8.41
C ARG A 56 9.25 2.39 8.42
N THR A 57 8.56 2.15 9.52
CA THR A 57 7.59 1.05 9.59
C THR A 57 6.40 1.33 8.67
N MET A 58 6.18 0.47 7.70
CA MET A 58 4.99 0.49 6.85
C MET A 58 3.82 -0.14 7.58
N ILE A 59 2.65 0.47 7.43
CA ILE A 59 1.39 -0.06 7.94
C ILE A 59 0.51 -0.32 6.73
N VAL A 60 0.28 -1.59 6.45
CA VAL A 60 -0.62 -2.03 5.39
C VAL A 60 -1.89 -2.54 6.06
N LYS A 61 -3.05 -2.08 5.59
CA LYS A 61 -4.36 -2.46 6.16
C LYS A 61 -5.38 -2.59 5.04
N GLU A 62 -6.41 -3.38 5.32
CA GLU A 62 -7.56 -3.51 4.44
C GLU A 62 -8.24 -2.15 4.27
N ALA A 63 -8.14 -1.60 3.05
CA ALA A 63 -8.78 -0.36 2.70
C ALA A 63 -10.27 -0.65 2.44
N ARG A 64 -11.12 -0.38 3.42
CA ARG A 64 -12.57 -0.49 3.20
C ARG A 64 -13.04 0.68 2.34
N PRO A 65 -13.73 0.44 1.21
CA PRO A 65 -14.36 1.52 0.48
C PRO A 65 -15.37 2.21 1.41
N ARG A 66 -15.31 3.54 1.47
CA ARG A 66 -16.39 4.32 2.10
C ARG A 66 -17.60 4.19 1.18
N ALA A 67 -18.55 3.36 1.59
CA ALA A 67 -19.93 3.39 1.09
C ALA A 67 -20.60 4.72 1.45
#